data_AF-A0A2M7XH85-F1
#
_entry.id   AF-A0A2M7XH85-F1
#
_cell.length_a   1.000
_cell.length_b   1.000
_cell.length_c   1.000
_cell.angle_alpha   90.00
_cell.angle_beta   90.00
_cell.angle_gamma   90.00
#
_symmetry.space_group_name_H-M   'P 1'
#
loop_
_entity.id
_entity.type
_entity.pdbx_description
1 polymer ?
#
loop_
_entity_poly.entity_id
_entity_poly.type
_entity_poly.pdbx_seq_one_letter_code
_entity_poly.pdbx_strand_id
1 'polypeptide(L)'
;MVPESAQALRLHTEIALKQALESVQEDDRKQVDFLVIGADTKLETPIPEIRSEHKRAVETAELILDAIQATMKEYQLDLSQLLNKTGRPIELSSGRLRDLRMFEDCPKFVSFLKEKYGTGIEFWEAYEDDLEKETREKMGAEGPDEIARRTHDYLRVVTNAMKSYHSLHPGRRVMVWVEGHYDNLSPYLKQATGMKRTDYLPIDHGAGVAIHVARDQKVTAQIQGLSYDLSLA
;
A
#
# COMPACT_ATOMS: atom_id res chain seq x y z
N MET A 1 11.17 13.88 -2.94
CA MET A 1 9.87 14.32 -3.50
C MET A 1 9.95 15.81 -3.86
N VAL A 2 9.32 16.28 -4.94
CA VAL A 2 9.25 17.73 -5.23
C VAL A 2 8.24 18.41 -4.30
N PRO A 3 8.44 19.70 -3.93
CA PRO A 3 7.59 20.38 -2.95
C PRO A 3 6.11 20.38 -3.30
N GLU A 4 5.73 20.57 -4.57
CA GLU A 4 4.32 20.58 -4.96
C GLU A 4 3.65 19.21 -4.71
N SER A 5 4.34 18.11 -5.02
CA SER A 5 3.84 16.76 -4.77
C SER A 5 3.69 16.46 -3.27
N ALA A 6 4.64 16.93 -2.44
CA ALA A 6 4.56 16.77 -0.99
C ALA A 6 3.38 17.55 -0.40
N GLN A 7 3.13 18.76 -0.90
CA GLN A 7 1.98 19.57 -0.48
C GLN A 7 0.64 18.94 -0.91
N ALA A 8 0.56 18.46 -2.15
CA ALA A 8 -0.63 17.78 -2.65
C ALA A 8 -0.95 16.51 -1.85
N LEU A 9 0.06 15.68 -1.59
CA LEU A 9 -0.08 14.48 -0.74
C LEU A 9 -0.62 14.83 0.64
N ARG A 10 -0.02 15.84 1.29
CA ARG A 10 -0.46 16.29 2.61
C ARG A 10 -1.93 16.72 2.59
N LEU A 11 -2.32 17.54 1.61
CA LEU A 11 -3.71 18.00 1.47
C LEU A 11 -4.67 16.83 1.24
N HIS A 12 -4.34 15.90 0.34
CA HIS A 12 -5.18 14.73 0.08
C HIS A 12 -5.32 13.84 1.31
N THR A 13 -4.22 13.66 2.06
CA THR A 13 -4.22 12.89 3.31
C THR A 13 -5.11 13.56 4.36
N GLU A 14 -4.98 14.87 4.56
CA GLU A 14 -5.83 15.62 5.49
C GLU A 14 -7.31 15.52 5.09
N ILE A 15 -7.65 15.64 3.80
CA ILE A 15 -9.03 15.46 3.30
C ILE A 15 -9.56 14.06 3.59
N ALA A 16 -8.79 13.01 3.26
CA ALA A 16 -9.20 11.63 3.46
C ALA A 16 -9.42 11.31 4.95
N LEU A 17 -8.53 11.79 5.82
CA LEU A 17 -8.65 11.63 7.27
C LEU A 17 -9.86 12.36 7.85
N LYS A 18 -10.11 13.59 7.39
CA LYS A 18 -11.28 14.36 7.80
C LYS A 18 -12.56 13.64 7.41
N GLN A 19 -12.68 13.21 6.16
CA GLN A 19 -13.83 12.42 5.70
C GLN A 19 -14.03 11.14 6.52
N ALA A 20 -12.94 10.43 6.83
CA ALA A 20 -13.00 9.22 7.65
C ALA A 20 -13.45 9.53 9.09
N LEU A 21 -12.93 10.58 9.73
CA LEU A 21 -13.32 11.02 11.07
C LEU A 21 -14.74 11.57 11.13
N GLU A 22 -15.18 12.28 10.09
CA GLU A 22 -16.54 12.82 9.96
C GLU A 22 -17.58 11.72 9.78
N SER A 23 -17.19 10.58 9.21
CA SER A 23 -18.05 9.37 9.16
C SER A 23 -18.26 8.72 10.54
N VAL A 24 -17.50 9.14 11.55
CA VAL A 24 -17.62 8.69 12.94
C VAL A 24 -18.34 9.77 13.76
N GLN A 25 -19.29 9.34 14.60
CA GLN A 25 -19.95 10.23 15.56
C GLN A 25 -18.90 10.95 16.42
N GLU A 26 -19.13 12.22 16.72
CA GLU A 26 -18.12 13.09 17.34
C GLU A 26 -17.54 12.51 18.64
N ASP A 27 -18.41 11.99 19.51
CA ASP A 27 -18.01 11.35 20.77
C ASP A 27 -17.18 10.07 20.57
N ASP A 28 -17.39 9.37 19.46
CA ASP A 28 -16.69 8.13 19.12
C ASP A 28 -15.31 8.38 18.48
N ARG A 29 -15.02 9.60 18.01
CA ARG A 29 -13.71 9.93 17.37
C ARG A 29 -12.53 9.71 18.32
N LYS A 30 -12.74 9.86 19.63
CA LYS A 30 -11.74 9.59 20.68
C LYS A 30 -11.38 8.10 20.83
N GLN A 31 -12.15 7.22 20.17
CA GLN A 31 -11.91 5.78 20.11
C GLN A 31 -11.21 5.35 18.82
N VAL A 32 -10.80 6.29 17.96
CA VAL A 32 -10.09 5.99 16.70
C VAL A 32 -8.58 6.12 16.91
N ASP A 33 -7.84 5.04 16.73
CA ASP A 33 -6.38 5.02 16.76
C ASP A 33 -5.80 4.97 15.35
N PHE A 34 -4.56 5.42 15.22
CA PHE A 34 -3.87 5.52 13.93
C PHE A 34 -2.55 4.78 13.96
N LEU A 35 -2.26 4.04 12.89
CA LEU A 35 -0.97 3.39 12.68
C LEU A 35 -0.49 3.67 11.26
N VAL A 36 0.74 4.13 11.11
CA VAL A 36 1.37 4.39 9.80
C VAL A 36 2.54 3.44 9.61
N ILE A 37 2.53 2.75 8.47
CA ILE A 37 3.55 1.79 8.05
C ILE A 37 4.03 2.19 6.65
N GLY A 38 5.35 2.25 6.44
CA GLY A 38 5.96 2.48 5.13
C GLY A 38 6.85 1.33 4.72
N ALA A 39 6.68 0.84 3.50
CA ALA A 39 7.57 -0.17 2.91
C ALA A 39 8.97 0.42 2.66
N ASP A 40 10.03 -0.37 2.88
CA ASP A 40 11.41 0.04 2.64
C ASP A 40 11.81 -0.01 1.15
N THR A 41 10.92 0.42 0.27
CA THR A 41 11.06 0.31 -1.18
C THR A 41 11.90 1.43 -1.78
N LYS A 42 12.88 1.06 -2.60
CA LYS A 42 13.60 1.96 -3.49
C LYS A 42 12.90 2.01 -4.84
N LEU A 43 13.11 3.09 -5.60
CA LEU A 43 12.62 3.15 -6.98
C LEU A 43 13.61 2.40 -7.89
N GLU A 44 13.16 1.27 -8.45
CA GLU A 44 13.87 0.51 -9.47
C GLU A 44 13.08 0.54 -10.79
N THR A 45 13.78 0.75 -11.91
CA THR A 45 13.13 0.82 -13.24
C THR A 45 14.03 0.16 -14.30
N PRO A 46 13.47 -0.20 -15.48
CA PRO A 46 14.28 -0.70 -16.59
C PRO A 46 15.21 0.38 -17.18
N ILE A 47 15.03 1.66 -16.84
CA ILE A 47 15.85 2.78 -17.31
C ILE A 47 16.89 3.11 -16.22
N PRO A 48 18.19 2.81 -16.42
CA PRO A 48 19.21 2.96 -15.38
C PRO A 48 19.32 4.37 -14.80
N GLU A 49 18.99 5.40 -15.59
CA GLU A 49 19.02 6.81 -15.21
C GLU A 49 17.88 7.19 -14.25
N ILE A 50 16.84 6.37 -14.17
CA ILE A 50 15.67 6.57 -13.30
C ILE A 50 15.73 5.54 -12.17
N ARG A 51 16.60 5.82 -11.19
CA ARG A 51 16.74 5.05 -9.95
C ARG A 51 16.79 5.99 -8.76
N SER A 52 16.39 5.48 -7.60
CA SER A 52 16.45 6.28 -6.37
C SER A 52 16.78 5.40 -5.17
N GLU A 53 17.88 5.72 -4.49
CA GLU A 53 18.25 5.10 -3.21
C GLU A 53 17.30 5.51 -2.07
N HIS A 54 16.46 6.51 -2.31
CA HIS A 54 15.45 6.99 -1.38
C HIS A 54 14.35 5.95 -1.18
N LYS A 55 14.00 5.72 0.08
CA LYS A 55 12.87 4.87 0.48
C LYS A 55 11.57 5.65 0.33
N ARG A 56 11.10 5.81 -0.91
CA ARG A 56 10.02 6.75 -1.23
C ARG A 56 8.74 6.49 -0.45
N ALA A 57 8.38 5.23 -0.20
CA ALA A 57 7.22 4.88 0.61
C ALA A 57 7.40 5.28 2.10
N VAL A 58 8.62 5.21 2.65
CA VAL A 58 8.91 5.71 4.01
C VAL A 58 8.81 7.24 4.07
N GLU A 59 9.41 7.95 3.10
CA GLU A 59 9.32 9.42 3.03
C GLU A 59 7.87 9.90 2.89
N THR A 60 7.07 9.18 2.09
CA THR A 60 5.64 9.45 1.91
C THR A 60 4.88 9.18 3.21
N ALA A 61 5.18 8.07 3.90
CA ALA A 61 4.60 7.74 5.20
C ALA A 61 4.93 8.77 6.29
N GLU A 62 6.10 9.41 6.25
CA GLU A 62 6.45 10.52 7.16
C GLU A 62 5.52 11.72 6.95
N LEU A 63 5.28 12.10 5.69
CA LEU A 63 4.34 13.18 5.37
C LEU A 63 2.90 12.86 5.78
N ILE A 64 2.48 11.61 5.63
CA ILE A 64 1.18 11.12 6.09
C ILE A 64 1.07 11.20 7.62
N LEU A 65 2.13 10.81 8.34
CA LEU A 65 2.17 10.89 9.79
C LEU A 65 2.02 12.34 10.28
N ASP A 66 2.71 13.28 9.65
CA ASP A 66 2.60 14.71 9.95
C ASP A 66 1.17 15.23 9.69
N ALA A 67 0.54 14.81 8.59
CA ALA A 67 -0.84 15.15 8.26
C ALA A 67 -1.83 14.59 9.29
N ILE A 68 -1.62 13.35 9.76
CA ILE A 68 -2.41 12.74 10.83
C ILE A 68 -2.29 13.56 12.11
N GLN A 69 -1.07 13.90 12.54
CA GLN A 69 -0.85 14.69 13.75
C GLN A 69 -1.50 16.08 13.66
N ALA A 70 -1.41 16.75 12.51
CA ALA A 70 -2.07 18.03 12.28
C ALA A 70 -3.60 17.90 12.38
N THR A 71 -4.17 16.86 11.77
CA THR A 71 -5.61 16.59 11.81
C THR A 71 -6.07 16.24 13.23
N MET A 72 -5.31 15.43 13.97
CA MET A 72 -5.59 15.11 15.37
C MET A 72 -5.64 16.38 16.24
N LYS A 73 -4.70 17.31 16.03
CA LYS A 73 -4.68 18.60 16.74
C LYS A 73 -5.92 19.45 16.41
N GLU A 74 -6.33 19.49 15.14
CA GLU A 74 -7.54 20.20 14.70
C GLU A 74 -8.80 19.65 15.37
N TYR A 75 -8.90 18.32 15.48
CA TYR A 75 -10.04 17.62 16.10
C TYR A 75 -9.90 17.42 17.61
N GLN A 76 -8.87 18.00 18.25
CA GLN A 76 -8.60 17.89 19.69
C GLN A 76 -8.51 16.42 20.18
N LEU A 77 -7.93 15.55 19.35
CA LEU A 77 -7.65 14.16 19.65
C LEU A 77 -6.31 14.02 20.40
N ASP A 78 -6.20 13.00 21.25
CA ASP A 78 -5.01 12.76 22.06
C ASP A 78 -3.92 12.06 21.23
N LEU A 79 -2.68 12.57 21.23
CA LEU A 79 -1.56 11.97 20.48
C LEU A 79 -1.23 10.54 20.93
N SER A 80 -1.69 10.09 22.10
CA SER A 80 -1.59 8.69 22.52
C SER A 80 -2.38 7.72 21.62
N GLN A 81 -3.38 8.23 20.88
CA GLN A 81 -4.11 7.48 19.84
C GLN A 81 -3.24 7.18 18.61
N LEU A 82 -2.08 7.83 18.48
CA LEU A 82 -1.08 7.48 17.48
C LEU A 82 -0.24 6.30 17.98
N LEU A 83 -0.32 5.17 17.30
CA LEU A 83 0.37 3.93 17.65
C LEU A 83 1.87 3.96 17.30
N ASN A 84 2.29 4.90 16.45
CA ASN A 84 3.70 5.19 16.12
C ASN A 84 4.44 5.89 17.28
N LYS A 85 4.80 5.13 18.33
CA LYS A 85 5.37 5.69 19.58
C LYS A 85 6.73 6.38 19.44
N THR A 86 7.45 6.12 18.35
CA THR A 86 8.73 6.77 18.06
C THR A 86 8.58 8.13 17.35
N GLY A 87 7.35 8.53 17.02
CA GLY A 87 7.09 9.69 16.17
C GLY A 87 7.52 9.49 14.72
N ARG A 88 7.75 8.23 14.30
CA ARG A 88 8.11 7.86 12.92
C ARG A 88 7.20 6.73 12.40
N PRO A 89 7.02 6.62 11.07
CA PRO A 89 6.38 5.44 10.49
C PRO A 89 7.08 4.16 10.92
N ILE A 90 6.33 3.06 11.01
CA ILE A 90 6.96 1.75 11.10
C ILE A 90 7.55 1.43 9.73
N GLU A 91 8.87 1.33 9.66
CA GLU A 91 9.55 0.90 8.44
C GLU A 91 9.45 -0.63 8.31
N LEU A 92 8.85 -1.11 7.22
CA LEU A 92 8.71 -2.53 6.94
C LEU A 92 9.89 -3.07 6.14
N SER A 93 10.91 -3.58 6.84
CA SER A 93 12.13 -4.16 6.23
C SER A 93 12.03 -5.66 5.90
N SER A 94 10.86 -6.28 6.12
CA SER A 94 10.66 -7.72 5.86
C SER A 94 10.67 -8.10 4.38
N GLY A 95 10.68 -7.11 3.48
CA GLY A 95 10.58 -7.31 2.04
C GLY A 95 9.20 -7.75 1.55
N ARG A 96 8.19 -7.90 2.41
CA ARG A 96 6.85 -8.36 2.02
C ARG A 96 6.10 -7.37 1.13
N LEU A 97 6.33 -6.07 1.34
CA LEU A 97 5.88 -4.98 0.47
C LEU A 97 7.04 -4.35 -0.30
N ARG A 98 8.17 -5.05 -0.47
CA ARG A 98 9.24 -4.56 -1.35
C ARG A 98 8.68 -4.43 -2.77
N ASP A 99 9.26 -3.54 -3.56
CA ASP A 99 8.94 -3.38 -4.97
C ASP A 99 9.22 -4.68 -5.77
N LEU A 100 9.17 -4.60 -7.09
CA LEU A 100 9.43 -5.71 -8.01
C LEU A 100 10.80 -6.34 -7.76
N ARG A 101 10.80 -7.54 -7.19
CA ARG A 101 12.02 -8.27 -6.85
C ARG A 101 12.82 -8.70 -8.08
N MET A 102 12.21 -8.74 -9.27
CA MET A 102 12.89 -9.14 -10.50
C MET A 102 14.13 -8.29 -10.82
N PHE A 103 14.18 -7.02 -10.41
CA PHE A 103 15.33 -6.15 -10.67
C PHE A 103 16.58 -6.58 -9.90
N GLU A 104 16.42 -7.04 -8.66
CA GLU A 104 17.52 -7.50 -7.80
C GLU A 104 17.75 -9.01 -7.97
N ASP A 105 16.68 -9.79 -7.89
CA ASP A 105 16.74 -11.25 -7.75
C ASP A 105 16.90 -11.96 -9.10
N CYS A 106 16.43 -11.37 -10.20
CA CYS A 106 16.52 -11.99 -11.53
C CYS A 106 16.79 -10.99 -12.67
N PRO A 107 17.97 -10.33 -12.66
CA PRO A 107 18.33 -9.35 -13.70
C PRO A 107 18.33 -9.93 -15.12
N LYS A 108 18.51 -11.25 -15.27
CA LYS A 108 18.42 -11.93 -16.56
C LYS A 108 17.02 -11.88 -17.17
N PHE A 109 15.98 -12.01 -16.34
CA PHE A 109 14.60 -11.90 -16.81
C PHE A 109 14.27 -10.46 -17.22
N VAL A 110 14.78 -9.48 -16.46
CA VAL A 110 14.69 -8.06 -16.85
C VAL A 110 15.38 -7.81 -18.20
N SER A 111 16.60 -8.32 -18.41
CA SER A 111 17.28 -8.22 -19.71
C SER A 111 16.48 -8.85 -20.86
N PHE A 112 15.91 -10.04 -20.63
CA PHE A 112 15.05 -10.70 -21.62
C PHE A 112 13.83 -9.85 -21.99
N LEU A 113 13.13 -9.28 -21.00
CA LEU A 113 12.01 -8.38 -21.26
C LEU A 113 12.46 -7.11 -22.00
N LYS A 114 13.62 -6.55 -21.63
CA LYS A 114 14.19 -5.36 -22.31
C LYS A 114 14.51 -5.62 -23.78
N GLU A 115 15.11 -6.76 -24.08
CA GLU A 115 15.46 -7.14 -25.45
C GLU A 115 14.21 -7.36 -26.31
N LYS A 116 13.13 -7.87 -25.72
CA LYS A 116 11.90 -8.22 -26.44
C LYS A 116 10.91 -7.06 -26.56
N TYR A 117 10.76 -6.27 -25.50
CA TYR A 117 9.70 -5.24 -25.36
C TYR A 117 10.25 -3.82 -25.16
N GLY A 118 11.57 -3.64 -25.08
CA GLY A 118 12.18 -2.34 -24.79
C GLY A 118 12.09 -1.95 -23.30
N THR A 119 12.19 -0.66 -23.00
CA THR A 119 12.12 -0.13 -21.62
C THR A 119 10.90 0.78 -21.39
N GLY A 120 9.98 0.81 -22.37
CA GLY A 120 8.80 1.66 -22.39
C GLY A 120 7.59 1.02 -21.71
N ILE A 121 6.40 1.43 -22.13
CA ILE A 121 5.13 0.92 -21.59
C ILE A 121 4.95 -0.58 -21.87
N GLU A 122 5.46 -1.04 -23.01
CA GLU A 122 5.37 -2.43 -23.46
C GLU A 122 6.13 -3.39 -22.52
N PHE A 123 7.21 -2.91 -21.88
CA PHE A 123 7.92 -3.68 -20.84
C PHE A 123 7.02 -3.92 -19.63
N TRP A 124 6.35 -2.87 -19.17
CA TRP A 124 5.50 -2.91 -17.98
C TRP A 124 4.23 -3.72 -18.25
N GLU A 125 3.58 -3.51 -19.40
CA GLU A 125 2.44 -4.31 -19.84
C GLU A 125 2.80 -5.80 -19.91
N ALA A 126 3.93 -6.15 -20.55
CA ALA A 126 4.37 -7.54 -20.65
C ALA A 126 4.63 -8.19 -19.29
N TYR A 127 5.17 -7.43 -18.34
CA TYR A 127 5.41 -7.89 -16.97
C TYR A 127 4.12 -8.02 -16.16
N GLU A 128 3.29 -6.99 -16.13
CA GLU A 128 2.05 -6.95 -15.35
C GLU A 128 1.03 -7.99 -15.82
N ASP A 129 0.95 -8.24 -17.12
CA ASP A 129 0.08 -9.28 -17.69
C ASP A 129 0.68 -10.69 -17.60
N ASP A 130 1.96 -10.81 -17.21
CA ASP A 130 2.74 -12.05 -17.16
C ASP A 130 2.78 -12.76 -18.53
N LEU A 131 2.96 -12.01 -19.63
CA LEU A 131 2.95 -12.55 -20.99
C LEU A 131 4.02 -13.64 -21.22
N GLU A 132 5.09 -13.60 -20.42
CA GLU A 132 6.24 -14.50 -20.49
C GLU A 132 6.31 -15.45 -19.29
N LYS A 133 5.15 -15.82 -18.71
CA LYS A 133 5.04 -16.65 -17.50
C LYS A 133 5.95 -17.87 -17.50
N GLU A 134 5.94 -18.67 -18.56
CA GLU A 134 6.79 -19.87 -18.62
C GLU A 134 8.28 -19.54 -18.57
N THR A 135 8.70 -18.47 -19.25
CA THR A 135 10.10 -18.01 -19.25
C THR A 135 10.48 -17.47 -17.88
N ARG A 136 9.60 -16.67 -17.27
CA ARG A 136 9.75 -16.12 -15.93
C ARG A 136 9.94 -17.23 -14.89
N GLU A 137 9.04 -18.22 -14.90
CA GLU A 137 9.07 -19.37 -13.98
C GLU A 137 10.35 -20.20 -14.16
N LYS A 138 10.77 -20.47 -15.40
CA LYS A 138 12.05 -21.16 -15.69
C LYS A 138 13.26 -20.40 -15.17
N MET A 139 13.21 -19.06 -15.17
CA MET A 139 14.27 -18.19 -14.67
C MET A 139 14.18 -17.92 -13.15
N GLY A 140 13.12 -18.40 -12.48
CA GLY A 140 12.90 -18.17 -11.06
C GLY A 140 12.57 -16.71 -10.69
N ALA A 141 12.06 -15.92 -11.65
CA ALA A 141 11.70 -14.53 -11.40
C ALA A 141 10.31 -14.39 -10.74
N GLU A 142 10.18 -13.43 -9.82
CA GLU A 142 8.91 -13.09 -9.18
C GLU A 142 7.93 -12.50 -10.23
N GLY A 143 6.70 -13.01 -10.27
CA GLY A 143 5.64 -12.50 -11.12
C GLY A 143 4.48 -11.90 -10.33
N PRO A 144 3.45 -11.40 -11.03
CA PRO A 144 2.28 -10.76 -10.42
C PRO A 144 1.57 -11.61 -9.37
N ASP A 145 1.44 -12.93 -9.59
CA ASP A 145 0.78 -13.84 -8.66
C ASP A 145 1.57 -14.03 -7.34
N GLU A 146 2.91 -14.07 -7.42
CA GLU A 146 3.76 -14.14 -6.23
C GLU A 146 3.74 -12.82 -5.44
N ILE A 147 3.75 -11.68 -6.15
CA ILE A 147 3.62 -10.35 -5.54
C ILE A 147 2.30 -10.23 -4.80
N ALA A 148 1.19 -10.57 -5.48
CA ALA A 148 -0.13 -10.52 -4.89
C ALA A 148 -0.24 -11.39 -3.62
N ARG A 149 0.36 -12.59 -3.64
CA ARG A 149 0.42 -13.49 -2.48
C ARG A 149 1.18 -12.88 -1.29
N ARG A 150 2.37 -12.33 -1.50
CA ARG A 150 3.15 -11.73 -0.38
C ARG A 150 2.51 -10.45 0.16
N THR A 151 1.86 -9.66 -0.69
CA THR A 151 1.07 -8.49 -0.27
C THR A 151 -0.12 -8.94 0.57
N HIS A 152 -0.88 -9.95 0.11
CA HIS A 152 -1.98 -10.54 0.87
C HIS A 152 -1.52 -11.08 2.24
N ASP A 153 -0.42 -11.83 2.28
CA ASP A 153 0.14 -12.37 3.53
C ASP A 153 0.49 -11.27 4.53
N TYR A 154 1.02 -10.15 4.04
CA TYR A 154 1.30 -9.00 4.89
C TYR A 154 0.04 -8.33 5.42
N LEU A 155 -0.95 -8.07 4.56
CA LEU A 155 -2.22 -7.48 4.98
C LEU A 155 -2.93 -8.37 6.01
N ARG A 156 -2.90 -9.69 5.84
CA ARG A 156 -3.41 -10.65 6.83
C ARG A 156 -2.69 -10.54 8.17
N VAL A 157 -1.37 -10.36 8.18
CA VAL A 157 -0.59 -10.16 9.42
C VAL A 157 -1.01 -8.86 10.11
N VAL A 158 -1.17 -7.76 9.36
CA VAL A 158 -1.65 -6.49 9.90
C VAL A 158 -3.06 -6.65 10.48
N THR A 159 -3.98 -7.27 9.74
CA THR A 159 -5.35 -7.53 10.21
C THR A 159 -5.36 -8.36 11.48
N ASN A 160 -4.58 -9.44 11.55
CA ASN A 160 -4.48 -10.29 12.74
C ASN A 160 -3.87 -9.55 13.94
N ALA A 161 -2.87 -8.69 13.72
CA ALA A 161 -2.33 -7.83 14.77
C ALA A 161 -3.40 -6.87 15.31
N MET A 162 -4.26 -6.32 14.43
CA MET A 162 -5.36 -5.45 14.84
C MET A 162 -6.48 -6.21 15.58
N LYS A 163 -6.75 -7.48 15.22
CA LYS A 163 -7.65 -8.33 16.02
C LYS A 163 -7.14 -8.49 17.45
N SER A 164 -5.84 -8.79 17.62
CA SER A 164 -5.22 -8.87 18.93
C SER A 164 -5.29 -7.54 19.68
N TYR A 165 -5.02 -6.43 18.99
CA TYR A 165 -5.17 -5.08 19.55
C TYR A 165 -6.59 -4.83 20.10
N HIS A 166 -7.63 -5.10 19.32
CA HIS A 166 -9.02 -4.90 19.73
C HIS A 166 -9.45 -5.81 20.89
N SER A 167 -8.83 -6.99 21.06
CA SER A 167 -9.10 -7.85 22.22
C SER A 167 -8.67 -7.21 23.54
N LEU A 168 -7.63 -6.37 23.50
CA LEU A 168 -7.11 -5.62 24.65
C LEU A 168 -7.73 -4.22 24.78
N HIS A 169 -8.31 -3.70 23.69
CA HIS A 169 -8.87 -2.36 23.60
C HIS A 169 -10.29 -2.40 23.02
N PRO A 170 -11.26 -2.98 23.74
CA PRO A 170 -12.63 -3.13 23.24
C PRO A 170 -13.28 -1.77 22.97
N GLY A 171 -14.06 -1.69 21.89
CA GLY A 171 -14.75 -0.47 21.48
C GLY A 171 -13.92 0.51 20.65
N ARG A 172 -12.59 0.31 20.57
CA ARG A 172 -11.73 1.11 19.71
C ARG A 172 -11.82 0.70 18.24
N ARG A 173 -11.49 1.65 17.37
CA ARG A 173 -11.32 1.47 15.91
C ARG A 173 -9.88 1.81 15.58
N VAL A 174 -9.26 1.08 14.67
CA VAL A 174 -7.91 1.43 14.19
C VAL A 174 -7.95 1.71 12.70
N MET A 175 -7.39 2.86 12.31
CA MET A 175 -7.02 3.14 10.93
C MET A 175 -5.54 2.83 10.74
N VAL A 176 -5.26 1.86 9.88
CA VAL A 176 -3.89 1.52 9.51
C VAL A 176 -3.62 2.05 8.11
N TRP A 177 -2.68 2.98 7.98
CA TRP A 177 -2.17 3.45 6.72
C TRP A 177 -0.92 2.64 6.34
N VAL A 178 -0.98 1.96 5.21
CA VAL A 178 0.13 1.15 4.70
C VAL A 178 0.58 1.74 3.36
N GLU A 179 1.77 2.33 3.37
CA GLU A 179 2.38 2.93 2.19
C GLU A 179 3.29 1.91 1.47
N GLY A 180 3.09 1.75 0.17
CA GLY A 180 3.81 0.81 -0.69
C GLY A 180 3.83 1.32 -2.14
N HIS A 181 4.17 0.45 -3.10
CA HIS A 181 4.15 0.82 -4.52
C HIS A 181 2.93 0.24 -5.25
N TYR A 182 2.56 0.89 -6.36
CA TYR A 182 1.50 0.43 -7.26
C TYR A 182 1.73 -1.03 -7.68
N ASP A 183 2.99 -1.37 -7.96
CA ASP A 183 3.46 -2.68 -8.36
C ASP A 183 3.13 -3.80 -7.35
N ASN A 184 2.93 -3.47 -6.08
CA ASN A 184 2.50 -4.43 -5.06
C ASN A 184 0.98 -4.46 -4.85
N LEU A 185 0.35 -3.28 -4.91
CA LEU A 185 -1.07 -3.10 -4.63
C LEU A 185 -1.92 -3.60 -5.79
N SER A 186 -1.53 -3.31 -7.02
CA SER A 186 -2.29 -3.61 -8.23
C SER A 186 -2.46 -5.11 -8.45
N PRO A 187 -1.41 -5.96 -8.43
CA PRO A 187 -1.57 -7.40 -8.55
C PRO A 187 -2.44 -8.00 -7.42
N TYR A 188 -2.24 -7.53 -6.18
CA TYR A 188 -3.03 -7.99 -5.04
C TYR A 188 -4.52 -7.69 -5.23
N LEU A 189 -4.87 -6.44 -5.53
CA LEU A 189 -6.25 -6.02 -5.67
C LEU A 189 -6.91 -6.75 -6.83
N LYS A 190 -6.25 -6.82 -8.00
CA LYS A 190 -6.78 -7.53 -9.17
C LYS A 190 -7.07 -9.00 -8.85
N GLN A 191 -6.15 -9.68 -8.17
CA GLN A 191 -6.38 -11.06 -7.74
C GLN A 191 -7.51 -11.18 -6.71
N ALA A 192 -7.54 -10.29 -5.71
CA ALA A 192 -8.51 -10.36 -4.62
C ALA A 192 -9.94 -10.00 -5.06
N THR A 193 -10.10 -9.17 -6.10
CA THR A 193 -11.39 -8.78 -6.66
C THR A 193 -11.82 -9.61 -7.87
N GLY A 194 -10.94 -10.45 -8.41
CA GLY A 194 -11.18 -11.19 -9.66
C GLY A 194 -11.18 -10.33 -10.91
N MET A 195 -10.67 -9.09 -10.83
CA MET A 195 -10.46 -8.23 -11.99
C MET A 195 -9.40 -8.82 -12.91
N LYS A 196 -9.46 -8.47 -14.20
CA LYS A 196 -8.43 -8.87 -15.16
C LYS A 196 -7.14 -8.10 -14.87
N ARG A 197 -6.01 -8.68 -15.26
CA ARG A 197 -4.69 -8.02 -15.16
C ARG A 197 -4.64 -6.71 -15.94
N THR A 198 -5.35 -6.65 -17.06
CA THR A 198 -5.47 -5.46 -17.92
C THR A 198 -6.43 -4.40 -17.39
N ASP A 199 -7.21 -4.67 -16.33
CA ASP A 199 -8.18 -3.69 -15.83
C ASP A 199 -7.46 -2.52 -15.13
N TYR A 200 -7.89 -1.29 -15.43
CA TYR A 200 -7.32 -0.09 -14.84
C TYR A 200 -7.74 0.07 -13.37
N LEU A 201 -6.75 0.26 -12.49
CA LEU A 201 -6.95 0.65 -11.10
C LEU A 201 -6.52 2.12 -10.92
N PRO A 202 -7.39 3.01 -10.40
CA PRO A 202 -7.08 4.43 -10.23
C PRO A 202 -6.25 4.64 -8.95
N ILE A 203 -5.10 3.98 -8.89
CA ILE A 203 -4.12 4.11 -7.80
C ILE A 203 -2.97 4.94 -8.34
N ASP A 204 -3.25 6.22 -8.57
CA ASP A 204 -2.27 7.19 -9.04
C ASP A 204 -1.45 7.73 -7.84
N HIS A 205 -0.51 8.66 -8.11
CA HIS A 205 0.34 9.26 -7.07
C HIS A 205 -0.48 9.90 -5.92
N GLY A 206 -0.40 9.28 -4.73
CA GLY A 206 -1.11 9.73 -3.54
C GLY A 206 -2.56 9.24 -3.43
N ALA A 207 -2.99 8.34 -4.31
CA ALA A 207 -4.25 7.61 -4.19
C ALA A 207 -4.03 6.26 -3.47
N GLY A 208 -5.13 5.67 -3.00
CA GLY A 208 -5.07 4.38 -2.30
C GLY A 208 -6.44 3.70 -2.27
N VAL A 209 -6.47 2.48 -1.72
CA VAL A 209 -7.70 1.71 -1.56
C VAL A 209 -7.97 1.52 -0.08
N ALA A 210 -9.17 1.92 0.35
CA ALA A 210 -9.63 1.66 1.71
C ALA A 210 -10.17 0.22 1.80
N ILE A 211 -9.56 -0.56 2.70
CA ILE A 211 -10.02 -1.92 3.06
C ILE A 211 -10.69 -1.82 4.44
N HIS A 212 -11.98 -2.08 4.48
CA HIS A 212 -12.75 -2.13 5.72
C HIS A 212 -12.79 -3.55 6.27
N VAL A 213 -12.46 -3.72 7.54
CA VAL A 213 -12.60 -4.99 8.27
C VAL A 213 -13.65 -4.80 9.37
N ALA A 214 -14.82 -5.39 9.17
CA ALA A 214 -15.92 -5.31 10.11
C ALA A 214 -15.72 -6.22 11.33
N ARG A 215 -16.55 -6.03 12.37
CA ARG A 215 -16.47 -6.80 13.63
C ARG A 215 -16.69 -8.30 13.41
N ASP A 216 -17.57 -8.66 12.49
CA ASP A 216 -17.85 -10.03 12.05
C ASP A 216 -16.77 -10.61 11.13
N GLN A 217 -15.66 -9.88 10.95
CA GLN A 217 -14.54 -10.24 10.08
C GLN A 217 -14.85 -10.16 8.59
N LYS A 218 -16.00 -9.58 8.20
CA LYS A 218 -16.24 -9.27 6.80
C LYS A 218 -15.24 -8.22 6.33
N VAL A 219 -14.53 -8.51 5.24
CA VAL A 219 -13.57 -7.59 4.64
C VAL A 219 -14.13 -7.08 3.32
N THR A 220 -14.18 -5.76 3.16
CA THR A 220 -14.70 -5.12 1.95
C THR A 220 -13.79 -4.00 1.47
N ALA A 221 -13.69 -3.81 0.17
CA ALA A 221 -13.08 -2.62 -0.44
C ALA A 221 -14.06 -1.93 -1.39
N GLN A 222 -13.90 -0.61 -1.56
CA GLN A 222 -14.60 0.17 -2.57
C GLN A 222 -13.58 0.61 -3.62
N ILE A 223 -13.79 0.22 -4.87
CA ILE A 223 -12.91 0.57 -6.00
C ILE A 223 -13.80 1.02 -7.15
N GLN A 224 -13.59 2.25 -7.64
CA GLN A 224 -14.39 2.83 -8.74
C GLN A 224 -15.92 2.76 -8.50
N GLY A 225 -16.36 2.95 -7.25
CA GLY A 225 -17.77 2.90 -6.88
C GLY A 225 -18.38 1.49 -6.81
N LEU A 226 -17.56 0.45 -7.00
CA LEU A 226 -17.96 -0.95 -6.83
C LEU A 226 -17.44 -1.50 -5.50
N SER A 227 -18.30 -2.28 -4.83
CA SER A 227 -17.96 -2.95 -3.58
C SER A 227 -17.47 -4.37 -3.87
N TYR A 228 -16.33 -4.71 -3.29
CA TYR A 228 -15.72 -6.04 -3.40
C TYR A 228 -15.60 -6.66 -2.02
N ASP A 229 -16.03 -7.92 -1.90
CA ASP A 229 -15.73 -8.75 -0.73
C ASP A 229 -14.32 -9.31 -0.89
N LEU A 230 -13.47 -9.09 0.10
CA LEU A 230 -12.08 -9.58 0.12
C LEU A 230 -11.95 -10.72 1.14
N SER A 231 -10.90 -11.52 0.98
CA SER A 231 -10.47 -12.47 2.00
C SER A 231 -9.13 -12.02 2.60
N LEU A 232 -9.07 -11.90 3.92
CA LEU A 232 -7.84 -11.73 4.72
C LEU A 232 -7.81 -12.74 5.87
N ALA A 233 -8.50 -13.86 5.71
CA ALA A 233 -8.58 -14.96 6.69
C ALA A 233 -7.38 -15.89 6.60
#